data_AF-A0A6A4GUJ2-F1
#
_entry.id   AF-A0A6A4GUJ2-F1
#
_cell.length_a   1.000
_cell.length_b   1.000
_cell.length_c   1.000
_cell.angle_alpha   90.00
_cell.angle_beta   90.00
_cell.angle_gamma   90.00
#
_symmetry.space_group_name_H-M   'P 1'
#
loop_
_entity.id
_entity.type
_entity.pdbx_description
1 polymer ?
#
loop_
_entity_poly.entity_id
_entity_poly.type
_entity_poly.pdbx_seq_one_letter_code
_entity_poly.pdbx_strand_id
1 'polypeptide(L)'
;MDDLEEDTPDPEDNALDLGWDELNGEELKQQQENFAQLRTRISQWYRTYFTGVNRSNASLMQQVLHNFTSHSTPKPKRLADVAQFSKIYYDSMIKPEYVKDFEAAKALFKVKLAQYQQRQQSKEGDSGHSDGQTEGEGAEEEEDEEPKPPAAINVRRITTYRLWKAQTDDFRTQVAKFADDAHDEAVAEWEEQKKRTPPKSAEQYDCSLREMYQLVKDFAEGVHQEFSMAVSMLLCGPIGRSNGAIDVRSIHVGEIIGGKLQWPQYDPDDY
;
A
#
# COMPACT_ATOMS: atom_id res chain seq x y z
N MET A 1 28.42 32.40 14.54
CA MET A 1 27.16 32.49 13.78
C MET A 1 27.61 32.71 12.37
N ASP A 2 27.90 31.63 11.66
CA ASP A 2 28.15 31.69 10.23
C ASP A 2 26.76 31.74 9.58
N ASP A 3 26.50 32.84 8.89
CA ASP A 3 25.27 33.07 8.16
C ASP A 3 25.09 31.93 7.14
N LEU A 4 23.89 31.35 7.11
CA LEU A 4 23.49 30.36 6.12
C LEU A 4 23.76 30.93 4.72
N GLU A 5 24.40 30.13 3.86
CA GLU A 5 24.67 30.46 2.47
C GLU A 5 23.39 31.02 1.81
N GLU A 6 23.58 32.16 1.16
CA GLU A 6 22.58 32.96 0.47
C GLU A 6 21.61 32.08 -0.32
N ASP A 7 20.32 32.17 0.04
CA ASP A 7 19.22 31.39 -0.56
C ASP A 7 19.29 31.55 -2.08
N THR A 8 19.57 30.46 -2.80
CA THR A 8 19.61 30.50 -4.26
C THR A 8 18.26 30.98 -4.75
N PRO A 9 18.19 32.10 -5.49
CA PRO A 9 16.93 32.67 -5.91
C PRO A 9 16.15 31.62 -6.72
N ASP A 10 14.87 31.47 -6.39
CA ASP A 10 13.96 30.61 -7.14
C ASP A 10 14.06 30.96 -8.63
N PRO A 11 14.17 29.96 -9.52
CA PRO A 11 14.19 30.21 -10.95
C PRO A 11 12.92 30.97 -11.34
N GLU A 12 13.07 31.99 -12.20
CA GLU A 12 11.93 32.80 -12.66
C GLU A 12 10.82 31.90 -13.22
N ASP A 13 9.56 32.20 -12.89
CA ASP A 13 8.36 31.46 -13.33
C ASP A 13 8.27 31.29 -14.86
N ASN A 14 8.99 32.13 -15.61
CA ASN A 14 9.10 32.09 -17.07
C ASN A 14 9.95 30.92 -17.60
N ALA A 15 10.64 30.17 -16.74
CA ALA A 15 11.45 29.01 -17.14
C ALA A 15 10.60 27.80 -17.61
N LEU A 16 9.27 27.86 -17.47
CA LEU A 16 8.33 26.83 -17.89
C LEU A 16 7.49 27.25 -19.11
N ASP A 17 8.02 28.12 -19.97
CA ASP A 17 7.43 28.32 -21.28
C ASP A 17 7.63 27.04 -22.12
N LEU A 18 6.53 26.30 -22.30
CA LEU A 18 6.51 25.05 -23.07
C LEU A 18 6.37 25.30 -24.58
N GLY A 19 6.28 26.57 -25.02
CA GLY A 19 6.10 26.95 -26.42
C GLY A 19 4.73 26.55 -26.97
N TRP A 20 3.71 26.47 -26.13
CA TRP A 20 2.37 26.02 -26.53
C TRP A 20 1.52 27.12 -27.14
N ASP A 21 1.96 28.38 -27.02
CA ASP A 21 1.21 29.56 -27.46
C ASP A 21 1.10 29.68 -29.00
N GLU A 22 1.96 28.97 -29.74
CA GLU A 22 1.98 28.98 -31.21
C GLU A 22 1.22 27.80 -31.85
N LEU A 23 0.72 26.85 -31.06
CA LEU A 23 0.08 25.63 -31.57
C LEU A 23 -1.37 25.88 -32.02
N ASN A 24 -1.78 25.23 -33.10
CA ASN A 24 -3.18 25.22 -33.50
C ASN A 24 -4.04 24.47 -32.45
N GLY A 25 -5.33 24.77 -32.33
CA GLY A 25 -6.21 24.21 -31.30
C GLY A 25 -6.28 22.68 -31.28
N GLU A 26 -6.10 22.03 -32.44
CA GLU A 26 -6.04 20.57 -32.54
C GLU A 26 -4.70 20.01 -32.02
N GLU A 27 -3.59 20.66 -32.36
CA GLU A 27 -2.24 20.29 -31.90
C GLU A 27 -2.09 20.53 -30.40
N LEU A 28 -2.65 21.63 -29.88
CA LEU A 28 -2.69 21.93 -28.45
C LEU A 28 -3.40 20.81 -27.68
N LYS A 29 -4.56 20.35 -28.17
CA LYS A 29 -5.31 19.26 -27.55
C LYS A 29 -4.51 17.95 -27.57
N GLN A 30 -3.86 17.63 -28.68
CA GLN A 30 -3.02 16.44 -28.79
C GLN A 30 -1.82 16.49 -27.82
N GLN A 31 -1.17 17.65 -27.69
CA GLN A 31 -0.08 17.84 -26.73
C GLN A 31 -0.54 17.73 -25.28
N GLN A 32 -1.72 18.26 -24.94
CA GLN A 32 -2.31 18.10 -23.61
C GLN A 32 -2.61 16.63 -23.29
N GLU A 33 -3.15 15.87 -24.25
CA GLU A 33 -3.40 14.43 -24.08
C GLU A 33 -2.10 13.65 -23.91
N ASN A 34 -1.08 13.94 -24.72
CA ASN A 34 0.25 13.33 -24.59
C ASN A 34 0.88 13.63 -23.22
N PHE A 35 0.80 14.89 -22.76
CA PHE A 35 1.33 15.28 -21.46
C PHE A 35 0.59 14.62 -20.31
N ALA A 36 -0.74 14.50 -20.40
CA ALA A 36 -1.56 13.78 -19.42
C ALA A 36 -1.20 12.29 -19.36
N GLN A 37 -0.98 11.65 -20.50
CA GLN A 37 -0.51 10.26 -20.58
C GLN A 37 0.89 10.11 -19.97
N LEU A 38 1.82 11.02 -20.30
CA LEU A 38 3.19 11.00 -19.79
C LEU A 38 3.22 11.19 -18.26
N ARG A 39 2.45 12.15 -17.73
CA ARG A 39 2.28 12.35 -16.28
C ARG A 39 1.71 11.11 -15.60
N THR A 40 0.76 10.44 -16.24
CA THR A 40 0.19 9.19 -15.73
C THR A 40 1.23 8.08 -15.71
N ARG A 41 2.02 7.92 -16.77
CA ARG A 41 3.11 6.94 -16.86
C ARG A 41 4.22 7.20 -15.83
N ILE A 42 4.66 8.45 -15.67
CA ILE A 42 5.64 8.83 -14.63
C ILE A 42 5.07 8.54 -13.24
N SER A 43 3.81 8.90 -12.98
CA SER A 43 3.16 8.61 -11.69
C SER A 43 3.06 7.11 -11.42
N GLN A 44 2.71 6.31 -12.43
CA GLN A 44 2.65 4.85 -12.33
C GLN A 44 4.04 4.23 -12.15
N TRP A 45 5.05 4.75 -12.85
CA TRP A 45 6.44 4.34 -12.68
C TRP A 45 6.93 4.65 -11.27
N TYR A 46 6.72 5.88 -10.78
CA TYR A 46 7.11 6.28 -9.43
C TYR A 46 6.40 5.43 -8.37
N ARG A 47 5.09 5.21 -8.53
CA ARG A 47 4.36 4.28 -7.66
C ARG A 47 4.97 2.89 -7.74
N THR A 48 5.17 2.31 -8.91
CA THR A 48 5.73 0.95 -9.04
C THR A 48 7.14 0.85 -8.46
N TYR A 49 7.99 1.85 -8.71
CA TYR A 49 9.39 1.89 -8.27
C TYR A 49 9.50 2.09 -6.76
N PHE A 50 8.77 3.04 -6.18
CA PHE A 50 8.84 3.38 -4.76
C PHE A 50 7.86 2.59 -3.88
N THR A 51 6.80 2.01 -4.43
CA THR A 51 5.95 1.02 -3.71
C THR A 51 6.45 -0.41 -3.88
N GLY A 52 7.35 -0.64 -4.85
CA GLY A 52 8.13 -1.87 -5.01
C GLY A 52 9.26 -2.03 -3.99
N VAL A 53 9.27 -1.21 -2.92
CA VAL A 53 10.08 -1.50 -1.74
C VAL A 53 9.61 -2.85 -1.19
N ASN A 54 10.43 -3.86 -1.42
CA ASN A 54 10.25 -5.21 -0.91
C ASN A 54 9.79 -5.14 0.55
N ARG A 55 8.60 -5.68 0.86
CA ARG A 55 8.12 -5.82 2.24
C ARG A 55 9.08 -6.62 3.13
N SER A 56 10.04 -7.35 2.55
CA SER A 56 11.10 -8.04 3.29
C SER A 56 12.15 -7.09 3.88
N ASN A 57 12.28 -5.87 3.35
CA ASN A 57 13.20 -4.83 3.81
C ASN A 57 12.40 -3.55 4.08
N ALA A 58 11.35 -3.63 4.91
CA ALA A 58 10.69 -2.42 5.39
C ALA A 58 11.76 -1.52 6.02
N SER A 59 11.96 -0.32 5.47
CA SER A 59 12.91 0.65 6.04
C SER A 59 12.56 0.85 7.51
N LEU A 60 13.55 1.13 8.36
CA LEU A 60 13.33 1.35 9.80
C LEU A 60 12.19 2.35 10.03
N MET A 61 12.09 3.36 9.16
CA MET A 61 11.00 4.32 9.09
C MET A 61 9.61 3.67 8.89
N GLN A 62 9.46 2.75 7.94
CA GLN A 62 8.20 2.02 7.73
C GLN A 62 7.85 1.11 8.91
N GLN A 63 8.84 0.50 9.55
CA GLN A 63 8.62 -0.31 10.75
C GLN A 63 8.15 0.55 11.92
N VAL A 64 8.76 1.72 12.11
CA VAL A 64 8.39 2.66 13.16
C VAL A 64 7.01 3.26 12.89
N LEU A 65 6.70 3.69 11.66
CA LEU A 65 5.36 4.14 11.28
C LEU A 65 4.30 3.04 11.43
N HIS A 66 4.64 1.79 11.10
CA HIS A 66 3.76 0.66 11.35
C HIS A 66 3.52 0.46 12.85
N ASN A 67 4.53 0.60 13.70
CA ASN A 67 4.38 0.54 15.16
C ASN A 67 3.50 1.68 15.68
N PHE A 68 3.66 2.92 15.18
CA PHE A 68 2.81 4.06 15.54
C PHE A 68 1.35 3.89 15.09
N THR A 69 1.13 3.39 13.87
CA THR A 69 -0.21 3.27 13.27
C THR A 69 -0.94 1.98 13.67
N SER A 70 -0.21 0.92 14.03
CA SER A 70 -0.77 -0.37 14.46
C SER A 70 -1.55 -0.29 15.78
N HIS A 71 -1.38 0.77 16.56
CA HIS A 71 -2.19 1.02 17.76
C HIS A 71 -3.55 1.68 17.47
N SER A 72 -3.72 2.31 16.30
CA SER A 72 -5.03 2.76 15.84
C SER A 72 -5.60 1.71 14.90
N THR A 73 -6.13 0.63 15.48
CA THR A 73 -6.90 -0.34 14.68
C THR A 73 -8.04 0.43 14.00
N PRO A 74 -8.17 0.39 12.66
CA PRO A 74 -9.26 1.07 11.98
C PRO A 74 -10.59 0.45 12.44
N LYS A 75 -11.67 1.25 12.44
CA LYS A 75 -13.00 0.74 12.79
C LYS A 75 -13.32 -0.49 11.92
N PRO A 76 -13.67 -1.64 12.53
CA PRO A 76 -13.97 -2.85 11.78
C PRO A 76 -15.07 -2.62 10.74
N LYS A 77 -14.86 -3.16 9.55
CA LYS A 77 -15.83 -3.14 8.46
C LYS A 77 -16.54 -4.48 8.40
N ARG A 78 -17.86 -4.44 8.22
CA ARG A 78 -18.66 -5.63 7.97
C ARG A 78 -18.16 -6.36 6.73
N LEU A 79 -17.96 -7.67 6.84
CA LEU A 79 -17.59 -8.50 5.69
C LEU A 79 -18.79 -8.65 4.74
N ALA A 80 -18.51 -8.80 3.45
CA ALA A 80 -19.54 -9.19 2.48
C ALA A 80 -19.99 -10.62 2.76
N ASP A 81 -21.26 -10.93 2.51
CA ASP A 81 -21.84 -12.24 2.88
C ASP A 81 -21.11 -13.41 2.21
N VAL A 82 -20.66 -13.25 0.96
CA VAL A 82 -19.85 -14.25 0.24
C VAL A 82 -18.49 -14.47 0.91
N ALA A 83 -17.88 -13.41 1.46
CA ALA A 83 -16.62 -13.50 2.18
C ALA A 83 -16.82 -14.19 3.54
N GLN A 84 -17.91 -13.86 4.24
CA GLN A 84 -18.28 -14.54 5.50
C GLN A 84 -18.61 -16.01 5.26
N PHE A 85 -19.36 -16.34 4.20
CA PHE A 85 -19.60 -17.70 3.73
C PHE A 85 -18.28 -18.43 3.48
N SER A 86 -17.35 -17.79 2.77
CA SER A 86 -16.03 -18.39 2.55
C SER A 86 -15.27 -18.59 3.84
N LYS A 87 -15.38 -17.70 4.82
CA LYS A 87 -14.66 -17.82 6.09
C LYS A 87 -15.18 -19.00 6.91
N ILE A 88 -16.50 -19.16 7.00
CA ILE A 88 -17.15 -20.18 7.84
C ILE A 88 -17.10 -21.57 7.19
N TYR A 89 -17.33 -21.67 5.87
CA TYR A 89 -17.55 -22.94 5.17
C TYR A 89 -16.43 -23.29 4.18
N TYR A 90 -15.23 -22.73 4.34
CA TYR A 90 -14.11 -23.02 3.44
C TYR A 90 -13.79 -24.52 3.41
N ASP A 91 -13.47 -25.10 4.55
CA ASP A 91 -12.97 -26.48 4.60
C ASP A 91 -14.06 -27.52 4.33
N SER A 92 -15.31 -27.24 4.69
CA SER A 92 -16.42 -28.18 4.56
C SER A 92 -17.07 -28.19 3.18
N MET A 93 -17.29 -27.02 2.57
CA MET A 93 -18.04 -26.91 1.30
C MET A 93 -17.17 -26.44 0.13
N ILE A 94 -16.35 -25.41 0.32
CA ILE A 94 -15.70 -24.73 -0.80
C ILE A 94 -14.44 -25.47 -1.26
N LYS A 95 -13.60 -25.90 -0.32
CA LYS A 95 -12.32 -26.57 -0.59
C LYS A 95 -12.45 -27.82 -1.47
N PRO A 96 -13.37 -28.78 -1.23
CA PRO A 96 -13.46 -29.96 -2.10
C PRO A 96 -13.84 -29.59 -3.55
N GLU A 97 -14.81 -28.70 -3.73
CA GLU A 97 -15.22 -28.23 -5.06
C GLU A 97 -14.13 -27.38 -5.73
N TYR A 98 -13.42 -26.56 -4.96
CA TYR A 98 -12.32 -25.75 -5.45
C TYR A 98 -11.18 -26.61 -5.97
N VAL A 99 -10.79 -27.67 -5.25
CA VAL A 99 -9.71 -28.58 -5.69
C VAL A 99 -10.08 -29.21 -7.04
N LYS A 100 -11.33 -29.69 -7.16
CA LYS A 100 -11.85 -30.25 -8.41
C LYS A 100 -11.87 -29.22 -9.55
N ASP A 101 -12.41 -28.02 -9.30
CA ASP A 101 -12.48 -26.95 -10.28
C ASP A 101 -11.07 -26.48 -10.71
N PHE A 102 -10.11 -26.48 -9.79
CA PHE A 102 -8.73 -26.07 -10.04
C PHE A 102 -7.95 -27.11 -10.86
N GLU A 103 -8.16 -28.40 -10.60
CA GLU A 103 -7.60 -29.48 -11.42
C GLU A 103 -8.17 -29.45 -12.84
N ALA A 104 -9.48 -29.24 -12.99
CA ALA A 104 -10.12 -29.09 -14.29
C ALA A 104 -9.56 -27.87 -15.05
N ALA A 105 -9.40 -26.72 -14.36
CA ALA A 105 -8.80 -25.53 -14.95
C ALA A 105 -7.34 -25.76 -15.39
N LYS A 106 -6.56 -26.51 -14.61
CA LYS A 106 -5.19 -26.92 -15.00
C LYS A 106 -5.19 -27.82 -16.23
N ALA A 107 -6.13 -28.76 -16.34
CA ALA A 107 -6.25 -29.63 -17.50
C ALA A 107 -6.59 -28.83 -18.77
N LEU A 108 -7.58 -27.94 -18.69
CA LEU A 108 -7.95 -27.04 -19.78
C LEU A 108 -6.78 -26.13 -20.20
N PHE A 109 -6.03 -25.61 -19.24
CA PHE A 109 -4.84 -24.82 -19.50
C PHE A 109 -3.80 -25.59 -20.31
N LYS A 110 -3.50 -26.85 -19.94
CA LYS A 110 -2.56 -27.70 -20.67
C LYS A 110 -2.99 -27.93 -22.13
N VAL A 111 -4.29 -28.15 -22.36
CA VAL A 111 -4.83 -28.32 -23.72
C VAL A 111 -4.67 -27.04 -24.53
N LYS A 112 -5.04 -25.88 -23.97
CA LYS A 112 -4.88 -24.57 -24.63
C LYS A 112 -3.41 -24.26 -24.93
N LEU A 113 -2.51 -24.57 -24.00
CA LEU A 113 -1.07 -24.37 -24.18
C LEU A 113 -0.52 -25.23 -25.32
N ALA A 114 -0.92 -26.50 -25.42
CA ALA A 114 -0.52 -27.38 -26.53
C ALA A 114 -1.05 -26.87 -27.88
N GLN A 115 -2.31 -26.40 -27.94
CA GLN A 115 -2.88 -25.80 -29.15
C GLN A 115 -2.15 -24.53 -29.56
N TYR A 116 -1.78 -23.68 -28.61
CA TYR A 116 -0.98 -22.49 -28.85
C TYR A 116 0.40 -22.85 -29.44
N GLN A 117 1.10 -23.81 -28.84
CA GLN A 117 2.41 -24.27 -29.33
C GLN A 117 2.33 -24.88 -30.74
N GLN A 118 1.28 -25.65 -31.05
CA GLN A 118 1.08 -26.20 -32.38
C GLN A 118 0.84 -25.11 -33.44
N ARG A 119 0.09 -24.05 -33.10
CA ARG A 119 -0.13 -22.89 -33.99
C ARG A 119 1.16 -22.11 -34.24
N GLN A 120 2.00 -21.93 -33.23
CA GLN A 120 3.30 -21.26 -33.39
C GLN A 120 4.22 -22.04 -34.34
N GLN A 121 4.27 -23.36 -34.22
CA GLN A 121 5.06 -24.21 -35.14
C GLN A 121 4.58 -24.15 -36.60
N SER A 122 3.26 -24.03 -36.84
CA SER A 122 2.75 -23.88 -38.20
C SER A 122 3.04 -22.51 -38.82
N LYS A 123 3.10 -21.44 -38.00
CA LYS A 123 3.40 -20.08 -38.48
C LYS A 123 4.87 -19.94 -38.91
N GLU A 124 5.81 -20.63 -38.25
CA GLU A 124 7.23 -20.61 -38.63
C GLU A 124 7.53 -21.32 -39.97
N GLY A 125 6.66 -22.26 -40.39
CA GLY A 125 6.82 -23.02 -41.64
C GLY A 125 6.27 -22.34 -42.90
N ASP A 126 5.47 -21.27 -42.77
CA ASP A 126 4.78 -20.58 -43.87
C ASP A 126 5.24 -19.12 -44.03
N SER A 127 6.51 -18.82 -43.71
CA SER A 127 7.12 -17.50 -43.96
C SER A 127 7.48 -17.24 -45.43
N GLY A 128 6.85 -17.97 -46.35
CA GLY A 128 7.02 -17.84 -47.80
C GLY A 128 6.28 -16.63 -48.36
N HIS A 129 6.89 -15.45 -48.22
CA HIS A 129 6.85 -14.32 -49.16
C HIS A 129 5.53 -14.09 -49.93
N SER A 130 4.57 -13.40 -49.31
CA SER A 130 3.41 -12.84 -50.01
C SER A 130 3.33 -11.33 -49.75
N ASP A 131 3.96 -10.55 -50.64
CA ASP A 131 3.74 -9.11 -50.78
C ASP A 131 2.29 -8.87 -51.24
N GLY A 132 1.39 -8.59 -50.30
CA GLY A 132 -0.01 -8.33 -50.58
C GLY A 132 -0.61 -7.37 -49.58
N GLN A 133 -0.45 -6.07 -49.85
CA GLN A 133 -1.16 -4.98 -49.17
C GLN A 133 -2.67 -5.30 -49.11
N THR A 134 -3.19 -5.52 -47.90
CA THR A 134 -4.63 -5.52 -47.65
C THR A 134 -4.86 -4.66 -46.41
N GLU A 135 -5.21 -3.39 -46.65
CA GLU A 135 -5.75 -2.49 -45.65
C GLU A 135 -7.17 -2.96 -45.32
N GLY A 136 -7.35 -3.55 -44.14
CA GLY A 136 -8.63 -4.03 -43.63
C GLY A 136 -8.74 -3.75 -42.15
N GLU A 137 -9.58 -2.77 -41.82
CA GLU A 137 -9.82 -2.23 -40.48
C GLU A 137 -10.36 -3.26 -39.47
N GLY A 138 -9.72 -3.29 -38.28
CA GLY A 138 -10.45 -3.11 -37.02
C GLY A 138 -11.24 -4.28 -36.42
N ALA A 139 -10.78 -5.53 -36.53
CA ALA A 139 -11.37 -6.66 -35.78
C ALA A 139 -10.36 -7.27 -34.79
N GLU A 140 -10.44 -6.79 -33.54
CA GLU A 140 -9.96 -7.34 -32.26
C GLU A 140 -8.86 -8.44 -32.33
N GLU A 141 -7.60 -8.00 -32.28
CA GLU A 141 -6.38 -8.82 -32.15
C GLU A 141 -6.22 -9.51 -30.78
N GLU A 142 -7.22 -10.24 -30.27
CA GLU A 142 -7.05 -11.04 -29.04
C GLU A 142 -6.55 -12.48 -29.29
N GLU A 143 -6.35 -12.91 -30.55
CA GLU A 143 -6.15 -14.33 -30.85
C GLU A 143 -4.72 -14.89 -30.63
N ASP A 144 -3.72 -14.05 -30.41
CA ASP A 144 -2.30 -14.47 -30.34
C ASP A 144 -1.64 -14.34 -28.95
N GLU A 145 -2.37 -14.01 -27.89
CA GLU A 145 -1.79 -14.02 -26.54
C GLU A 145 -1.51 -15.44 -26.03
N GLU A 146 -0.33 -15.65 -25.47
CA GLU A 146 0.03 -16.89 -24.77
C GLU A 146 -0.99 -17.16 -23.64
N PRO A 147 -1.56 -18.38 -23.55
CA PRO A 147 -2.52 -18.68 -22.51
C PRO A 147 -1.86 -18.48 -21.14
N LYS A 148 -2.55 -17.77 -20.24
CA LYS A 148 -2.09 -17.52 -18.86
C LYS A 148 -2.51 -18.69 -17.95
N PRO A 149 -1.65 -19.12 -17.00
CA PRO A 149 -1.99 -20.20 -16.08
C PRO A 149 -3.17 -19.81 -15.17
N PRO A 150 -4.00 -20.77 -14.74
CA PRO A 150 -5.15 -20.48 -13.90
C PRO A 150 -4.69 -19.97 -12.53
N ALA A 151 -5.09 -18.74 -12.19
CA ALA A 151 -4.82 -18.17 -10.88
C ALA A 151 -5.70 -18.84 -9.81
N ALA A 152 -5.08 -19.48 -8.82
CA ALA A 152 -5.76 -20.20 -7.73
C ALA A 152 -6.82 -19.33 -7.02
N ILE A 153 -6.50 -18.06 -6.76
CA ILE A 153 -7.42 -17.10 -6.13
C ILE A 153 -8.66 -16.86 -7.00
N ASN A 154 -8.50 -16.76 -8.33
CA ASN A 154 -9.62 -16.54 -9.24
C ASN A 154 -10.54 -17.76 -9.28
N VAL A 155 -9.97 -18.97 -9.42
CA VAL A 155 -10.76 -20.21 -9.40
C VAL A 155 -11.52 -20.35 -8.09
N ARG A 156 -10.86 -20.13 -6.94
CA ARG A 156 -11.52 -20.14 -5.62
C ARG A 156 -12.66 -19.13 -5.55
N ARG A 157 -12.48 -17.91 -6.05
CA ARG A 157 -13.53 -16.87 -6.05
C ARG A 157 -14.74 -17.29 -6.87
N ILE A 158 -14.52 -17.84 -8.07
CA ILE A 158 -15.58 -18.33 -8.95
C ILE A 158 -16.33 -19.49 -8.29
N THR A 159 -15.62 -20.49 -7.77
CA THR A 159 -16.22 -21.63 -7.07
C THR A 159 -17.03 -21.20 -5.86
N THR A 160 -16.48 -20.30 -5.03
CA THR A 160 -17.18 -19.75 -3.85
C THR A 160 -18.48 -19.08 -4.25
N TYR A 161 -18.46 -18.25 -5.30
CA TYR A 161 -19.63 -17.51 -5.75
C TYR A 161 -20.70 -18.43 -6.37
N ARG A 162 -20.26 -19.46 -7.13
CA ARG A 162 -21.14 -20.51 -7.66
C ARG A 162 -21.86 -21.23 -6.52
N LEU A 163 -21.13 -21.68 -5.50
CA LEU A 163 -21.68 -22.39 -4.36
C LEU A 163 -22.61 -21.51 -3.52
N TRP A 164 -22.25 -20.25 -3.32
CA TRP A 164 -23.08 -19.26 -2.63
C TRP A 164 -24.42 -19.02 -3.34
N LYS A 165 -24.39 -18.84 -4.67
CA LYS A 165 -25.60 -18.64 -5.47
C LYS A 165 -26.54 -19.85 -5.46
N ALA A 166 -26.00 -21.05 -5.28
CA ALA A 166 -26.76 -22.28 -5.21
C ALA A 166 -27.42 -22.53 -3.84
N GLN A 167 -27.05 -21.77 -2.80
CA GLN A 167 -27.66 -21.90 -1.48
C GLN A 167 -29.09 -21.33 -1.43
N THR A 168 -29.88 -21.84 -0.49
CA THR A 168 -31.23 -21.36 -0.23
C THR A 168 -31.24 -19.96 0.40
N ASP A 169 -32.35 -19.25 0.27
CA ASP A 169 -32.52 -17.91 0.85
C ASP A 169 -32.39 -17.91 2.38
N ASP A 170 -32.92 -18.95 3.04
CA ASP A 170 -32.81 -19.11 4.50
C ASP A 170 -31.35 -19.25 4.93
N PHE A 171 -30.57 -20.05 4.21
CA PHE A 171 -29.14 -20.22 4.48
C PHE A 171 -28.38 -18.92 4.24
N ARG A 172 -28.69 -18.20 3.16
CA ARG A 172 -28.05 -16.90 2.87
C ARG A 172 -28.38 -15.86 3.95
N THR A 173 -29.61 -15.86 4.44
CA THR A 173 -30.05 -15.02 5.57
C THR A 173 -29.31 -15.37 6.86
N GLN A 174 -29.11 -16.66 7.12
CA GLN A 174 -28.32 -17.11 8.27
C GLN A 174 -26.87 -16.63 8.20
N VAL A 175 -26.24 -16.72 7.02
CA VAL A 175 -24.86 -16.23 6.83
C VAL A 175 -24.78 -14.70 6.94
N ALA A 176 -25.77 -13.96 6.43
CA ALA A 176 -25.85 -12.52 6.60
C ALA A 176 -25.92 -12.15 8.09
N LYS A 177 -26.75 -12.86 8.87
CA LYS A 177 -26.79 -12.70 10.33
C LYS A 177 -25.43 -12.97 10.99
N PHE A 178 -24.73 -14.04 10.61
CA PHE A 178 -23.36 -14.27 11.11
C PHE A 178 -22.36 -13.19 10.72
N ALA A 179 -22.56 -12.51 9.58
CA ALA A 179 -21.73 -11.38 9.19
C ALA A 179 -22.01 -10.14 10.04
N ASP A 180 -23.28 -9.92 10.39
CA ASP A 180 -23.73 -8.84 11.28
C ASP A 180 -23.23 -9.07 12.71
N ASP A 181 -23.51 -10.25 13.29
CA ASP A 181 -23.09 -10.62 14.65
C ASP A 181 -21.58 -10.48 14.84
N ALA A 182 -20.79 -10.98 13.87
CA ALA A 182 -19.32 -10.87 13.91
C ALA A 182 -18.82 -9.43 13.71
N HIS A 183 -19.57 -8.59 13.00
CA HIS A 183 -19.24 -7.17 12.85
C HIS A 183 -19.52 -6.41 14.14
N ASP A 184 -20.67 -6.66 14.77
CA ASP A 184 -21.05 -6.04 16.03
C ASP A 184 -20.08 -6.41 17.17
N GLU A 185 -19.68 -7.68 17.27
CA GLU A 185 -18.65 -8.13 18.21
C GLU A 185 -17.32 -7.42 17.98
N ALA A 186 -16.84 -7.39 16.74
CA ALA A 186 -15.59 -6.70 16.41
C ALA A 186 -15.65 -5.19 16.69
N VAL A 187 -16.80 -4.54 16.43
CA VAL A 187 -17.00 -3.12 16.75
C VAL A 187 -17.01 -2.90 18.26
N ALA A 188 -17.66 -3.78 19.04
CA ALA A 188 -17.66 -3.68 20.49
C ALA A 188 -16.25 -3.83 21.07
N GLU A 189 -15.47 -4.81 20.61
CA GLU A 189 -14.06 -4.98 20.98
C GLU A 189 -13.23 -3.75 20.60
N TRP A 190 -13.43 -3.22 19.40
CA TRP A 190 -12.76 -2.01 18.94
C TRP A 190 -13.11 -0.78 19.78
N GLU A 191 -14.38 -0.62 20.16
CA GLU A 191 -14.82 0.45 21.05
C GLU A 191 -14.24 0.29 22.46
N GLU A 192 -14.13 -0.93 22.96
CA GLU A 192 -13.48 -1.23 24.25
C GLU A 192 -11.97 -0.94 24.20
N GLN A 193 -11.29 -1.33 23.11
CA GLN A 193 -9.90 -0.97 22.86
C GLN A 193 -9.71 0.54 22.78
N LYS A 194 -10.65 1.27 22.17
CA LYS A 194 -10.64 2.73 22.11
C LYS A 194 -10.95 3.38 23.46
N LYS A 195 -11.74 2.73 24.32
CA LYS A 195 -11.97 3.13 25.72
C LYS A 195 -10.75 2.86 26.61
N ARG A 196 -9.67 2.22 26.11
CA ARG A 196 -8.36 2.28 26.78
C ARG A 196 -8.06 3.75 27.00
N THR A 197 -8.12 4.10 28.27
CA THR A 197 -8.30 5.48 28.66
C THR A 197 -6.96 6.18 28.50
N PRO A 198 -6.94 7.44 28.03
CA PRO A 198 -5.74 8.24 28.16
C PRO A 198 -5.28 8.15 29.63
N PRO A 199 -3.96 8.12 29.87
CA PRO A 199 -3.41 7.85 31.19
C PRO A 199 -4.11 8.69 32.25
N LYS A 200 -4.74 8.04 33.24
CA LYS A 200 -5.63 8.70 34.21
C LYS A 200 -4.88 9.36 35.36
N SER A 201 -3.59 9.02 35.52
CA SER A 201 -2.70 9.64 36.50
C SER A 201 -1.44 10.17 35.81
N ALA A 202 -0.77 11.13 36.45
CA ALA A 202 0.51 11.66 35.98
C ALA A 202 1.58 10.56 35.88
N GLU A 203 1.51 9.53 36.73
CA GLU A 203 2.39 8.36 36.70
C GLU A 203 2.12 7.48 35.47
N GLN A 204 0.85 7.21 35.15
CA GLN A 204 0.51 6.48 33.94
C GLN A 204 0.92 7.27 32.70
N TYR A 205 0.77 8.60 32.73
CA TYR A 205 1.20 9.47 31.64
C TYR A 205 2.71 9.40 31.45
N ASP A 206 3.48 9.48 32.55
CA ASP A 206 4.93 9.36 32.51
C ASP A 206 5.41 7.99 32.00
N CYS A 207 4.74 6.90 32.41
CA CYS A 207 5.02 5.56 31.87
C CYS A 207 4.76 5.49 30.37
N SER A 208 3.60 5.95 29.90
CA SER A 208 3.28 5.97 28.47
C SER A 208 4.20 6.89 27.68
N LEU A 209 4.62 8.02 28.25
CA LEU A 209 5.56 8.95 27.64
C LEU A 209 6.94 8.31 27.49
N ARG A 210 7.42 7.53 28.47
CA ARG A 210 8.68 6.78 28.38
C ARG A 210 8.64 5.68 27.33
N GLU A 211 7.52 4.95 27.22
CA GLU A 211 7.34 3.96 26.15
C GLU A 211 7.33 4.62 24.77
N MET A 212 6.60 5.73 24.63
CA MET A 212 6.57 6.52 23.40
C MET A 212 7.93 7.14 23.08
N TYR A 213 8.70 7.55 24.08
CA TYR A 213 10.03 8.14 23.91
C TYR A 213 10.97 7.19 23.16
N GLN A 214 10.99 5.90 23.54
CA GLN A 214 11.82 4.91 22.83
C GLN A 214 11.39 4.79 21.36
N LEU A 215 10.08 4.78 21.09
CA LEU A 215 9.56 4.70 19.73
C LEU A 215 9.90 5.94 18.89
N VAL A 216 9.80 7.14 19.48
CA VAL A 216 10.18 8.40 18.83
C VAL A 216 11.69 8.49 18.61
N LYS A 217 12.50 7.93 19.51
CA LYS A 217 13.94 7.83 19.35
C LYS A 217 14.30 6.92 18.18
N ASP A 218 13.72 5.73 18.11
CA ASP A 218 13.92 4.79 16.99
C ASP A 218 13.51 5.45 15.65
N PHE A 219 12.44 6.25 15.65
CA PHE A 219 12.04 7.07 14.49
C PHE A 219 13.13 8.06 14.09
N ALA A 220 13.60 8.87 15.04
CA ALA A 220 14.61 9.90 14.81
C ALA A 220 15.94 9.29 14.32
N GLU A 221 16.34 8.15 14.88
CA GLU A 221 17.48 7.36 14.40
C GLU A 221 17.27 6.84 12.98
N GLY A 222 16.06 6.39 12.63
CA GLY A 222 15.72 5.99 11.27
C GLY A 222 15.81 7.14 10.26
N VAL A 223 15.29 8.34 10.59
CA VAL A 223 15.44 9.54 9.74
C VAL A 223 16.93 9.86 9.57
N HIS A 224 17.69 9.88 10.68
CA HIS A 224 19.11 10.21 10.64
C HIS A 224 19.90 9.22 9.77
N GLN A 225 19.68 7.92 9.93
CA GLN A 225 20.38 6.88 9.15
C GLN A 225 20.06 6.95 7.65
N GLU A 226 18.78 7.16 7.31
CA GLU A 226 18.33 7.16 5.90
C GLU A 226 18.75 8.44 5.17
N PHE A 227 18.61 9.60 5.83
CA PHE A 227 18.76 10.91 5.18
C PHE A 227 20.04 11.65 5.60
N SER A 228 20.83 11.10 6.52
CA SER A 228 22.01 11.77 7.10
C SER A 228 21.70 13.14 7.70
N MET A 229 20.48 13.34 8.21
CA MET A 229 20.01 14.60 8.79
C MET A 229 20.17 14.60 10.32
N ALA A 230 20.45 15.77 10.91
CA ALA A 230 20.25 15.97 12.33
C ALA A 230 18.74 16.11 12.62
N VAL A 231 18.25 15.42 13.65
CA VAL A 231 16.83 15.35 14.01
C VAL A 231 16.67 15.82 15.44
N SER A 232 15.74 16.75 15.66
CA SER A 232 15.31 17.17 16.99
C SER A 232 13.80 17.07 17.09
N MET A 233 13.32 16.36 18.12
CA MET A 233 11.90 16.21 18.40
C MET A 233 11.64 16.65 19.83
N LEU A 234 10.65 17.52 20.04
CA LEU A 234 10.25 18.01 21.35
C LEU A 234 8.84 17.54 21.69
N LEU A 235 8.68 16.95 22.87
CA LEU A 235 7.45 16.46 23.44
C LEU A 235 7.13 17.27 24.69
N CYS A 236 6.08 18.08 24.64
CA CYS A 236 5.65 18.92 25.76
C CYS A 236 4.40 18.33 26.42
N GLY A 237 4.45 18.08 27.74
CA GLY A 237 3.33 17.47 28.46
C GLY A 237 3.55 17.35 29.97
N PRO A 238 2.52 16.90 30.72
CA PRO A 238 2.64 16.68 32.16
C PRO A 238 3.63 15.56 32.48
N ILE A 239 4.59 15.80 33.38
CA ILE A 239 5.59 14.79 33.80
C ILE A 239 5.28 14.27 35.21
N GLY A 240 5.25 12.95 35.37
CA GLY A 240 4.91 12.28 36.62
C GLY A 240 5.83 12.65 37.78
N ARG A 241 7.15 12.69 37.57
CA ARG A 241 8.13 13.09 38.60
C ARG A 241 7.99 14.55 39.05
N SER A 242 7.41 15.41 38.21
CA SER A 242 7.18 16.83 38.50
C SER A 242 5.74 17.06 39.00
N ASN A 243 5.11 16.01 39.56
CA ASN A 243 3.74 16.04 40.08
C ASN A 243 2.72 16.56 39.05
N GLY A 244 2.92 16.25 37.76
CA GLY A 244 2.05 16.68 36.66
C GLY A 244 2.31 18.09 36.13
N ALA A 245 3.40 18.77 36.55
CA ALA A 245 3.83 20.01 35.89
C ALA A 245 4.13 19.76 34.40
N ILE A 246 3.79 20.73 33.56
CA ILE A 246 4.15 20.71 32.14
C ILE A 246 5.65 20.89 32.03
N ASP A 247 6.30 19.96 31.37
CA ASP A 247 7.74 19.96 31.09
C ASP A 247 7.97 19.58 29.63
N VAL A 248 9.23 19.69 29.19
CA VAL A 248 9.65 19.32 27.84
C VAL A 248 10.57 18.11 27.92
N ARG A 249 10.34 17.12 27.06
CA ARG A 249 11.30 16.08 26.74
C ARG A 249 11.77 16.25 25.32
N SER A 250 13.06 16.12 25.09
CA SER A 250 13.64 16.31 23.77
C SER A 250 14.47 15.10 23.36
N ILE A 251 14.33 14.72 22.10
CA ILE A 251 15.11 13.66 21.46
C ILE A 251 15.96 14.34 20.40
N HIS A 252 17.27 14.12 20.47
CA HIS A 252 18.22 14.65 19.50
C HIS A 252 19.03 13.49 18.92
N VAL A 253 19.07 13.39 17.60
CA VAL A 253 19.86 12.37 16.89
C VAL A 253 20.66 13.02 15.77
N GLY A 254 21.93 12.61 15.64
CA GLY A 254 22.86 13.10 14.62
C GLY A 254 23.68 14.30 15.05
N GLU A 255 24.71 14.60 14.26
CA GLU A 255 25.58 15.77 14.45
C GLU A 255 25.14 16.89 13.51
N ILE A 256 25.06 18.12 14.01
CA ILE A 256 24.79 19.29 13.17
C ILE A 256 26.10 19.67 12.47
N ILE A 257 26.05 19.86 11.15
CA ILE A 257 27.19 20.32 10.35
C ILE A 257 27.66 21.68 10.89
N GLY A 258 28.89 21.74 11.40
CA GLY A 258 29.49 22.98 11.93
C GLY A 258 29.87 22.97 13.41
N GLY A 259 29.53 21.92 14.17
CA GLY A 259 30.01 21.83 15.56
C GLY A 259 29.66 20.51 16.24
N LYS A 260 30.58 20.04 17.08
CA LYS A 260 30.40 18.90 18.01
C LYS A 260 29.34 19.20 19.10
N LEU A 261 28.24 19.85 18.76
CA LEU A 261 27.15 20.11 19.68
C LEU A 261 26.38 18.81 19.86
N GLN A 262 26.91 17.97 20.75
CA GLN A 262 26.14 16.85 21.29
C GLN A 262 25.20 17.47 22.33
N TRP A 263 23.94 17.68 21.94
CA TRP A 263 22.87 18.15 22.84
C TRP A 263 22.87 17.46 24.22
N PRO A 264 23.17 16.15 24.35
CA PRO A 264 23.29 15.49 25.66
C PRO A 264 24.34 16.07 26.62
N GLN A 265 25.31 16.86 26.12
CA GLN A 265 26.30 17.53 26.97
C GLN A 265 25.75 18.80 27.64
N TYR A 266 24.71 19.40 27.05
CA TYR A 266 24.08 20.63 27.54
C TYR A 266 22.77 20.35 28.29
N ASP A 267 22.16 19.19 28.04
CA ASP A 267 21.07 18.63 28.83
C ASP A 267 21.45 17.21 29.30
N PRO A 268 22.30 17.09 30.34
CA PRO A 268 22.81 15.79 30.81
C PRO A 268 21.75 14.90 31.43
N ASP A 269 20.56 15.46 31.72
CA ASP A 269 19.42 14.70 32.21
C ASP A 269 18.70 13.95 31.08
N ASP A 270 19.02 14.25 29.81
CA ASP A 270 18.61 13.59 28.55
C ASP A 270 17.27 12.83 28.73
N TYR A 271 16.19 13.59 28.89
CA TYR A 271 14.89 13.08 29.36
C TYR A 271 14.06 12.37 28.32
#